data_AF-A0A949A2J6-F1
#
_entry.id   AF-A0A949A2J6-F1
#
_cell.length_a   1.000
_cell.length_b   1.000
_cell.length_c   1.000
_cell.angle_alpha   90.00
_cell.angle_beta   90.00
_cell.angle_gamma   90.00
#
_symmetry.space_group_name_H-M   'P 1'
#
loop_
_entity.id
_entity.type
_entity.pdbx_description
1 polymer ?
#
loop_
_entity_poly.entity_id
_entity_poly.type
_entity_poly.pdbx_seq_one_letter_code
_entity_poly.pdbx_strand_id
1 'polypeptide(L)'
;MPTVGSLDASTGLGTLTWSTSVVGSHSFLAFFDYEIDEGINTYFNENAEAVNVGDAAAGQSWEIDEPGFVFGDIYDNLVAGTLDGLNGVPDSAPDDVSWAMGWDFILGADETATITLSLSDTAPVSGFYLAQFDPDSQESIYFFSSLDISGGGTEPVPEPATMLLMGTGLAGLLGIGRKKMKKA
;
A
#
# COMPACT_ATOMS: atom_id res chain seq x y z
N MET A 1 2.09 7.52 12.41
CA MET A 1 1.63 6.32 13.16
C MET A 1 0.56 5.63 12.35
N PRO A 2 0.54 4.28 12.31
CA PRO A 2 -0.50 3.52 11.61
C PRO A 2 -1.88 3.84 12.15
N THR A 3 -2.88 3.83 11.26
CA THR A 3 -4.28 4.03 11.63
C THR A 3 -4.89 2.74 12.18
N VAL A 4 -4.43 1.58 11.70
CA VAL A 4 -4.84 0.23 12.16
C VAL A 4 -3.66 -0.74 12.03
N GLY A 5 -3.73 -1.88 12.70
CA GLY A 5 -2.75 -2.96 12.63
C GLY A 5 -1.85 -3.03 13.86
N SER A 6 -1.04 -4.07 13.91
CA SER A 6 -0.07 -4.29 14.98
C SER A 6 1.03 -5.22 14.49
N LEU A 7 2.21 -5.03 15.08
CA LEU A 7 3.29 -5.99 15.03
C LEU A 7 3.23 -6.85 16.29
N ASP A 8 3.46 -8.15 16.15
CA ASP A 8 3.61 -9.04 17.28
C ASP A 8 4.82 -8.60 18.13
N ALA A 9 4.66 -8.50 19.44
CA ALA A 9 5.71 -7.96 20.30
C ALA A 9 6.92 -8.90 20.46
N SER A 10 6.78 -10.18 20.10
CA SER A 10 7.85 -11.18 20.20
C SER A 10 8.58 -11.38 18.88
N THR A 11 7.86 -11.40 17.75
CA THR A 11 8.47 -11.63 16.44
C THR A 11 8.61 -10.35 15.61
N GLY A 12 7.94 -9.27 16.00
CA GLY A 12 7.79 -8.05 15.21
C GLY A 12 6.90 -8.20 13.97
N LEU A 13 6.43 -9.41 13.65
CA LEU A 13 5.76 -9.70 12.39
C LEU A 13 4.31 -9.23 12.45
N GLY A 14 3.71 -8.93 11.30
CA GLY A 14 2.32 -8.55 11.23
C GLY A 14 2.03 -7.54 10.14
N THR A 15 0.98 -6.76 10.36
CA THR A 15 0.46 -5.83 9.36
C THR A 15 0.20 -4.48 9.99
N LEU A 16 0.60 -3.43 9.29
CA LEU A 16 0.34 -2.04 9.66
C LEU A 16 -0.36 -1.34 8.49
N THR A 17 -1.38 -0.54 8.80
CA THR A 17 -2.18 0.15 7.79
C THR A 17 -2.20 1.65 8.08
N TRP A 18 -2.10 2.46 7.03
CA TRP A 18 -2.27 3.91 7.06
C TRP A 18 -3.32 4.32 6.05
N SER A 19 -4.07 5.37 6.37
CA SER A 19 -5.01 5.95 5.42
C SER A 19 -5.04 7.46 5.49
N THR A 20 -5.32 8.08 4.34
CA THR A 20 -5.49 9.52 4.20
C THR A 20 -6.51 9.83 3.10
N SER A 21 -7.33 10.85 3.33
CA SER A 21 -8.29 11.38 2.35
C SER A 21 -7.99 12.84 2.00
N VAL A 22 -6.78 13.31 2.33
CA VAL A 22 -6.36 14.69 2.06
C VAL A 22 -6.07 14.81 0.56
N VAL A 23 -6.71 15.77 -0.11
CA VAL A 23 -6.47 16.04 -1.54
C VAL A 23 -5.05 16.55 -1.76
N GLY A 24 -4.38 16.06 -2.80
CA GLY A 24 -3.05 16.50 -3.22
C GLY A 24 -2.04 15.37 -3.37
N SER A 25 -0.78 15.76 -3.53
CA SER A 25 0.35 14.82 -3.60
C SER A 25 0.76 14.35 -2.22
N HIS A 26 1.06 13.06 -2.10
CA HIS A 26 1.51 12.42 -0.88
C HIS A 26 2.76 11.60 -1.16
N SER A 27 3.59 11.51 -0.14
CA SER A 27 4.70 10.57 -0.07
C SER A 27 4.58 9.81 1.25
N PHE A 28 4.77 8.50 1.17
CA PHE A 28 4.80 7.61 2.31
C PHE A 28 6.11 6.82 2.26
N LEU A 29 6.78 6.68 3.40
CA LEU A 29 8.01 5.91 3.53
C LEU A 29 7.94 5.11 4.83
N ALA A 30 8.39 3.87 4.76
CA ALA A 30 8.57 3.00 5.91
C ALA A 30 9.97 2.42 5.89
N PHE A 31 10.51 2.24 7.08
CA PHE A 31 11.83 1.66 7.33
C PHE A 31 11.69 0.57 8.38
N PHE A 32 12.32 -0.56 8.13
CA PHE A 32 12.41 -1.67 9.06
C PHE A 32 13.85 -2.19 9.09
N ASP A 33 14.29 -2.47 10.29
CA ASP A 33 15.62 -2.99 10.62
C ASP A 33 15.35 -4.23 11.45
N TYR A 34 15.51 -5.39 10.83
CA TYR A 34 15.03 -6.66 11.33
C TYR A 34 16.19 -7.56 11.61
N GLU A 35 16.14 -8.26 12.74
CA GLU A 35 17.24 -9.11 13.19
C GLU A 35 16.74 -10.56 13.19
N ILE A 36 17.38 -11.42 12.40
CA ILE A 36 17.12 -12.85 12.42
C ILE A 36 18.17 -13.49 13.33
N ASP A 37 17.70 -14.19 14.37
CA ASP A 37 18.55 -15.05 15.20
C ASP A 37 19.84 -14.41 15.76
N GLU A 38 19.82 -13.10 16.09
CA GLU A 38 20.93 -12.33 16.70
C GLU A 38 21.69 -13.11 17.81
N GLY A 39 20.95 -13.83 18.66
CA GLY A 39 21.52 -14.60 19.76
C GLY A 39 22.33 -15.84 19.35
N ILE A 40 22.21 -16.30 18.10
CA ILE A 40 22.85 -17.48 17.53
C ILE A 40 24.04 -17.08 16.65
N ASN A 41 23.89 -16.08 15.78
CA ASN A 41 24.90 -15.72 14.77
C ASN A 41 25.14 -14.20 14.62
N THR A 42 24.67 -13.38 15.58
CA THR A 42 24.91 -11.93 15.70
C THR A 42 24.16 -11.08 14.66
N TYR A 43 24.40 -9.77 14.64
CA TYR A 43 23.71 -8.75 13.82
C TYR A 43 24.14 -8.72 12.34
N PHE A 44 24.99 -9.64 11.92
CA PHE A 44 25.65 -9.60 10.61
C PHE A 44 25.86 -11.02 10.12
N ASN A 45 25.85 -11.21 8.79
CA ASN A 45 25.90 -12.47 8.03
C ASN A 45 24.60 -12.75 7.26
N GLU A 46 23.67 -11.82 7.26
CA GLU A 46 22.40 -11.94 6.55
C GLU A 46 22.54 -11.36 5.15
N ASN A 47 21.62 -11.73 4.28
CA ASN A 47 21.52 -11.11 2.97
C ASN A 47 20.06 -10.81 2.65
N ALA A 48 19.86 -10.05 1.58
CA ALA A 48 18.53 -9.76 1.12
C ALA A 48 18.42 -9.79 -0.41
N GLU A 49 17.18 -9.85 -0.87
CA GLU A 49 16.80 -9.86 -2.27
C GLU A 49 15.55 -9.02 -2.49
N ALA A 50 15.55 -8.22 -3.56
CA ALA A 50 14.35 -7.59 -4.08
C ALA A 50 13.73 -8.52 -5.14
N VAL A 51 12.60 -9.14 -4.80
CA VAL A 51 11.99 -10.19 -5.62
C VAL A 51 10.87 -9.61 -6.47
N ASN A 52 10.81 -10.03 -7.74
CA ASN A 52 9.85 -9.54 -8.73
C ASN A 52 9.89 -8.01 -8.91
N VAL A 53 11.09 -7.40 -8.99
CA VAL A 53 11.25 -5.93 -9.15
C VAL A 53 10.43 -5.36 -10.33
N GLY A 54 10.26 -6.14 -11.41
CA GLY A 54 9.43 -5.74 -12.55
C GLY A 54 7.93 -5.60 -12.26
N ASP A 55 7.47 -6.15 -11.13
CA ASP A 55 6.09 -6.06 -10.65
C ASP A 55 5.90 -4.92 -9.62
N ALA A 56 6.95 -4.14 -9.32
CA ALA A 56 6.82 -2.95 -8.46
C ALA A 56 5.82 -1.98 -9.09
N ALA A 57 4.84 -1.54 -8.29
CA ALA A 57 3.75 -0.74 -8.83
C ALA A 57 4.20 0.70 -9.11
N ALA A 58 3.41 1.43 -9.89
CA ALA A 58 3.67 2.84 -10.15
C ALA A 58 3.68 3.66 -8.84
N GLY A 59 4.74 4.44 -8.65
CA GLY A 59 4.94 5.24 -7.43
C GLY A 59 5.53 4.45 -6.26
N GLN A 60 5.75 3.14 -6.39
CA GLN A 60 6.43 2.35 -5.37
C GLN A 60 7.95 2.50 -5.49
N SER A 61 8.60 2.85 -4.38
CA SER A 61 10.07 2.90 -4.26
C SER A 61 10.54 1.95 -3.17
N TRP A 62 11.79 1.54 -3.22
CA TRP A 62 12.37 0.60 -2.26
C TRP A 62 13.88 0.74 -2.22
N GLU A 63 14.48 0.22 -1.16
CA GLU A 63 15.92 0.10 -0.97
C GLU A 63 16.20 -0.99 0.06
N ILE A 64 17.30 -1.71 -0.14
CA ILE A 64 17.84 -2.68 0.82
C ILE A 64 19.28 -2.24 1.08
N ASP A 65 19.66 -2.06 2.34
CA ASP A 65 21.02 -1.67 2.70
C ASP A 65 21.35 -1.96 4.16
N GLU A 66 22.61 -1.78 4.55
CA GLU A 66 23.01 -1.74 5.97
C GLU A 66 22.28 -0.57 6.70
N PRO A 67 21.86 -0.73 7.97
CA PRO A 67 21.19 0.34 8.75
C PRO A 67 22.14 1.46 9.21
N GLY A 68 22.84 2.09 8.26
CA GLY A 68 23.70 3.26 8.48
C GLY A 68 25.11 2.94 8.97
N PHE A 69 25.63 1.73 8.71
CA PHE A 69 27.04 1.39 8.91
C PHE A 69 27.88 1.76 7.67
N VAL A 70 29.07 1.17 7.48
CA VAL A 70 30.18 1.70 6.67
C VAL A 70 29.78 2.06 5.22
N PHE A 71 28.83 1.35 4.64
CA PHE A 71 28.38 1.56 3.27
C PHE A 71 26.89 1.92 3.13
N GLY A 72 26.12 1.90 4.22
CA GLY A 72 24.68 2.08 4.19
C GLY A 72 24.23 3.54 4.03
N ASP A 73 23.53 3.88 2.95
CA ASP A 73 22.94 5.22 2.72
C ASP A 73 21.40 5.27 2.82
N ILE A 74 20.77 4.12 3.11
CA ILE A 74 19.31 3.98 3.24
C ILE A 74 18.65 4.97 4.18
N TYR A 75 19.28 5.35 5.29
CA TYR A 75 18.69 6.35 6.19
C TYR A 75 18.71 7.75 5.56
N ASP A 76 19.78 8.10 4.85
CA ASP A 76 19.89 9.38 4.15
C ASP A 76 18.89 9.44 2.98
N ASN A 77 18.78 8.34 2.22
CA ASN A 77 17.79 8.20 1.14
C ASN A 77 16.35 8.22 1.66
N LEU A 78 16.07 7.56 2.78
CA LEU A 78 14.76 7.59 3.45
C LEU A 78 14.39 9.02 3.89
N VAL A 79 15.30 9.74 4.55
CA VAL A 79 15.04 11.10 5.02
C VAL A 79 14.88 12.08 3.85
N ALA A 80 15.61 11.87 2.75
CA ALA A 80 15.51 12.66 1.54
C ALA A 80 14.30 12.28 0.65
N GLY A 81 13.69 11.11 0.87
CA GLY A 81 12.65 10.56 0.01
C GLY A 81 13.16 10.13 -1.36
N THR A 82 14.39 9.61 -1.41
CA THR A 82 15.14 9.29 -2.64
C THR A 82 15.57 7.82 -2.70
N LEU A 83 14.77 6.90 -2.17
CA LEU A 83 15.06 5.46 -2.24
C LEU A 83 15.39 5.04 -3.68
N ASP A 84 16.50 4.35 -3.85
CA ASP A 84 17.18 4.26 -5.14
C ASP A 84 16.92 2.96 -5.93
N GLY A 85 16.22 2.00 -5.31
CA GLY A 85 15.92 0.71 -5.90
C GLY A 85 17.14 -0.21 -6.02
N LEU A 86 18.14 -0.03 -5.16
CA LEU A 86 19.31 -0.89 -5.08
C LEU A 86 19.29 -1.82 -3.85
N ASN A 87 20.12 -2.85 -3.95
CA ASN A 87 20.39 -3.79 -2.88
C ASN A 87 21.88 -3.73 -2.51
N GLY A 88 22.18 -3.12 -1.37
CA GLY A 88 23.51 -2.99 -0.77
C GLY A 88 24.01 -4.26 -0.08
N VAL A 89 23.12 -5.19 0.27
CA VAL A 89 23.44 -6.41 1.05
C VAL A 89 23.05 -7.70 0.31
N PRO A 90 23.60 -7.95 -0.90
CA PRO A 90 23.32 -9.18 -1.65
C PRO A 90 24.02 -10.41 -1.03
N ASP A 91 23.60 -11.62 -1.42
CA ASP A 91 24.21 -12.88 -0.95
C ASP A 91 25.74 -12.97 -1.16
N SER A 92 26.29 -12.26 -2.14
CA SER A 92 27.74 -12.19 -2.37
C SER A 92 28.51 -11.33 -1.38
N ALA A 93 27.80 -10.50 -0.59
CA ALA A 93 28.33 -9.57 0.40
C ALA A 93 27.33 -9.45 1.56
N PRO A 94 27.13 -10.54 2.33
CA PRO A 94 26.20 -10.55 3.46
C PRO A 94 26.72 -9.65 4.58
N ASP A 95 25.79 -8.97 5.25
CA ASP A 95 26.04 -8.04 6.35
C ASP A 95 24.72 -7.86 7.14
N ASP A 96 24.58 -6.79 7.90
CA ASP A 96 23.35 -6.36 8.56
C ASP A 96 22.33 -5.84 7.53
N VAL A 97 21.06 -6.28 7.60
CA VAL A 97 20.02 -5.98 6.60
C VAL A 97 18.95 -5.05 7.16
N SER A 98 18.75 -3.94 6.47
CA SER A 98 17.58 -3.09 6.64
C SER A 98 16.84 -2.83 5.34
N TRP A 99 15.57 -2.45 5.47
CA TRP A 99 14.67 -2.20 4.36
C TRP A 99 14.01 -0.85 4.45
N ALA A 100 13.83 -0.25 3.28
CA ALA A 100 12.95 0.88 3.09
C ALA A 100 12.00 0.62 1.92
N MET A 101 10.75 1.04 2.08
CA MET A 101 9.76 0.99 1.00
C MET A 101 8.84 2.20 1.09
N GLY A 102 8.52 2.76 -0.08
CA GLY A 102 7.74 3.98 -0.20
C GLY A 102 6.67 3.94 -1.27
N TRP A 103 5.77 4.92 -1.18
CA TRP A 103 4.71 5.18 -2.13
C TRP A 103 4.56 6.69 -2.36
N ASP A 104 4.65 7.09 -3.62
CA ASP A 104 4.24 8.41 -4.08
C ASP A 104 2.92 8.32 -4.84
N PHE A 105 1.95 9.12 -4.45
CA PHE A 105 0.61 9.10 -5.04
C PHE A 105 -0.08 10.46 -4.97
N ILE A 106 -1.15 10.62 -5.74
CA ILE A 106 -1.97 11.83 -5.77
C ILE A 106 -3.41 11.41 -5.44
N LEU A 107 -4.05 12.16 -4.54
CA LEU A 107 -5.47 12.02 -4.24
C LEU A 107 -6.25 13.20 -4.79
N GLY A 108 -7.31 12.89 -5.53
CA GLY A 108 -8.39 13.80 -5.89
C GLY A 108 -9.38 14.02 -4.74
N ALA A 109 -10.39 14.85 -5.01
CA ALA A 109 -11.49 15.04 -4.07
C ALA A 109 -12.28 13.74 -3.88
N ASP A 110 -12.68 13.47 -2.63
CA ASP A 110 -13.44 12.28 -2.22
C ASP A 110 -12.73 10.94 -2.47
N GLU A 111 -11.40 10.97 -2.68
CA GLU A 111 -10.56 9.77 -2.71
C GLU A 111 -9.93 9.52 -1.34
N THR A 112 -9.64 8.25 -1.05
CA THR A 112 -8.91 7.81 0.14
C THR A 112 -7.86 6.80 -0.29
N ALA A 113 -6.61 7.08 0.06
CA ALA A 113 -5.53 6.09 -0.02
C ALA A 113 -5.51 5.24 1.25
N THR A 114 -5.29 3.95 1.08
CA THR A 114 -4.98 2.99 2.14
C THR A 114 -3.70 2.26 1.78
N ILE A 115 -2.66 2.44 2.59
CA ILE A 115 -1.39 1.74 2.47
C ILE A 115 -1.36 0.62 3.50
N THR A 116 -1.03 -0.59 3.07
CA THR A 116 -0.86 -1.74 3.96
C THR A 116 0.57 -2.25 3.83
N LEU A 117 1.28 -2.32 4.94
CA LEU A 117 2.60 -2.94 5.07
C LEU A 117 2.46 -4.29 5.75
N SER A 118 3.16 -5.29 5.24
CA SER A 118 3.14 -6.65 5.78
C SER A 118 4.55 -7.18 5.97
N LEU A 119 4.83 -7.64 7.19
CA LEU A 119 6.04 -8.35 7.59
C LEU A 119 5.64 -9.79 7.92
N SER A 120 6.25 -10.76 7.24
CA SER A 120 5.80 -12.15 7.23
C SER A 120 6.98 -13.11 7.18
N ASP A 121 6.84 -14.29 7.81
CA ASP A 121 7.74 -15.44 7.65
C ASP A 121 7.39 -16.29 6.40
N THR A 122 6.30 -15.93 5.73
CA THR A 122 5.78 -16.61 4.55
C THR A 122 5.82 -15.67 3.35
N ALA A 123 6.53 -16.07 2.30
CA ALA A 123 6.64 -15.30 1.06
C ALA A 123 5.27 -15.06 0.42
N PRO A 124 5.02 -13.87 -0.16
CA PRO A 124 3.81 -13.63 -0.94
C PRO A 124 3.85 -14.45 -2.24
N VAL A 125 2.67 -14.93 -2.69
CA VAL A 125 2.54 -15.78 -3.89
C VAL A 125 2.79 -14.99 -5.19
N SER A 126 2.66 -13.67 -5.16
CA SER A 126 2.78 -12.78 -6.32
C SER A 126 3.08 -11.35 -5.90
N GLY A 127 3.55 -10.55 -6.85
CA GLY A 127 3.84 -9.13 -6.65
C GLY A 127 5.27 -8.90 -6.19
N PHE A 128 5.63 -7.64 -6.06
CA PHE A 128 6.92 -7.18 -5.60
C PHE A 128 7.05 -7.26 -4.07
N TYR A 129 8.20 -7.74 -3.60
CA TYR A 129 8.53 -7.81 -2.17
C TYR A 129 10.05 -7.81 -1.95
N LEU A 130 10.44 -7.48 -0.72
CA LEU A 130 11.82 -7.62 -0.23
C LEU A 130 11.89 -8.87 0.65
N ALA A 131 12.99 -9.58 0.58
CA ALA A 131 13.27 -10.78 1.38
C ALA A 131 14.62 -10.62 2.08
N GLN A 132 14.73 -11.12 3.30
CA GLN A 132 15.95 -11.20 4.11
C GLN A 132 16.09 -12.65 4.52
N PHE A 133 17.31 -13.13 4.47
CA PHE A 133 17.65 -14.52 4.68
C PHE A 133 18.88 -14.62 5.54
N ASP A 134 18.79 -15.50 6.52
CA ASP A 134 19.92 -15.92 7.34
C ASP A 134 20.39 -17.30 6.85
N PRO A 135 21.64 -17.42 6.35
CA PRO A 135 22.17 -18.67 5.82
C PRO A 135 22.44 -19.76 6.88
N ASP A 136 22.60 -19.40 8.15
CA ASP A 136 22.91 -20.36 9.22
C ASP A 136 21.64 -20.95 9.84
N SER A 137 20.62 -20.12 10.09
CA SER A 137 19.32 -20.58 10.61
C SER A 137 18.38 -21.08 9.50
N GLN A 138 18.58 -20.63 8.26
CA GLN A 138 17.67 -20.81 7.12
C GLN A 138 16.29 -20.16 7.32
N GLU A 139 16.18 -19.21 8.26
CA GLU A 139 14.98 -18.43 8.45
C GLU A 139 14.88 -17.31 7.40
N SER A 140 13.67 -16.81 7.16
CA SER A 140 13.44 -15.74 6.21
C SER A 140 12.33 -14.82 6.67
N ILE A 141 12.51 -13.53 6.39
CA ILE A 141 11.48 -12.53 6.61
C ILE A 141 11.21 -11.81 5.30
N TYR A 142 9.94 -11.55 5.04
CA TYR A 142 9.45 -10.93 3.82
C TYR A 142 8.72 -9.63 4.16
N PHE A 143 9.08 -8.57 3.43
CA PHE A 143 8.44 -7.28 3.53
C PHE A 143 7.77 -6.91 2.20
N PHE A 144 6.48 -6.65 2.24
CA PHE A 144 5.71 -6.21 1.07
C PHE A 144 4.67 -5.18 1.47
N SER A 145 4.20 -4.43 0.48
CA SER A 145 3.15 -3.45 0.70
C SER A 145 2.19 -3.32 -0.47
N SER A 146 1.04 -2.71 -0.20
CA SER A 146 0.06 -2.34 -1.20
C SER A 146 -0.47 -0.93 -0.95
N LEU A 147 -0.86 -0.26 -2.02
CA LEU A 147 -1.61 0.98 -2.02
C LEU A 147 -2.93 0.76 -2.74
N ASP A 148 -4.04 0.96 -2.02
CA ASP A 148 -5.39 1.01 -2.58
C ASP A 148 -5.90 2.45 -2.53
N ILE A 149 -6.34 2.99 -3.68
CA ILE A 149 -7.01 4.29 -3.75
C ILE A 149 -8.46 4.04 -4.16
N SER A 150 -9.38 4.41 -3.29
CA SER A 150 -10.82 4.24 -3.50
C SER A 150 -11.57 5.57 -3.31
N GLY A 151 -12.76 5.69 -3.91
CA GLY A 151 -13.54 6.93 -3.93
C GLY A 151 -13.46 7.66 -5.27
N GLY A 152 -13.74 8.97 -5.28
CA GLY A 152 -13.68 9.80 -6.50
C GLY A 152 -14.74 9.52 -7.57
N GLY A 153 -15.65 8.58 -7.32
CA GLY A 153 -16.73 8.23 -8.24
C GLY A 153 -17.92 9.20 -8.14
N THR A 154 -18.35 9.74 -9.27
CA THR A 154 -19.74 10.14 -9.45
C THR A 154 -20.58 8.86 -9.41
N GLU A 155 -20.90 8.34 -8.23
CA GLU A 155 -21.99 7.37 -8.12
C GLU A 155 -23.14 7.95 -8.95
N PRO A 156 -23.66 7.22 -9.96
CA PRO A 156 -24.75 7.74 -10.76
C PRO A 156 -25.89 7.98 -9.79
N VAL A 157 -26.07 9.24 -9.38
CA VAL A 157 -27.19 9.66 -8.56
C VAL A 157 -28.41 9.12 -9.28
N PRO A 158 -29.18 8.18 -8.68
CA PRO A 158 -30.30 7.58 -9.35
C PRO A 158 -31.15 8.72 -9.90
N GLU A 159 -31.35 8.75 -11.22
CA GLU A 159 -32.12 9.83 -11.84
C GLU A 159 -33.40 9.99 -11.02
N PRO A 160 -33.66 11.19 -10.47
CA PRO A 160 -34.71 11.31 -9.49
C PRO A 160 -36.02 10.85 -10.14
N ALA A 161 -36.84 10.13 -9.37
CA ALA A 161 -38.13 9.61 -9.81
C ALA A 161 -39.07 10.69 -10.39
N THR A 162 -38.66 11.96 -10.40
CA THR A 162 -39.16 13.08 -11.19
C THR A 162 -39.55 12.71 -12.61
N MET A 163 -38.79 11.92 -13.37
CA MET A 163 -39.20 11.52 -14.74
C MET A 163 -40.41 10.58 -14.73
N LEU A 164 -40.44 9.63 -13.79
CA LEU A 164 -41.59 8.76 -13.58
C LEU A 164 -42.81 9.53 -13.03
N LEU A 165 -42.60 10.46 -12.11
CA LEU A 165 -43.63 11.32 -11.52
C LEU A 165 -44.20 12.31 -12.55
N MET A 166 -43.35 12.89 -13.39
CA MET A 166 -43.75 13.75 -14.49
C MET A 166 -44.51 12.97 -15.56
N GLY A 167 -44.04 11.76 -15.92
CA GLY A 167 -44.72 10.87 -16.85
C GLY A 167 -46.09 10.42 -16.35
N THR A 168 -46.19 10.00 -15.09
CA THR A 168 -47.46 9.59 -14.47
C THR A 168 -48.40 10.78 -14.25
N GLY A 169 -47.88 11.97 -13.90
CA GLY A 169 -48.65 13.20 -13.81
C GLY A 169 -49.28 13.61 -15.15
N LEU A 170 -48.52 13.57 -16.24
CA LEU A 170 -49.01 13.85 -17.59
C LEU A 170 -50.05 12.83 -18.07
N ALA A 171 -49.82 11.54 -17.81
CA ALA A 171 -50.79 10.49 -18.11
C ALA A 171 -52.11 10.68 -17.34
N GLY A 172 -52.03 11.06 -16.06
CA GLY A 172 -53.19 11.38 -15.23
C GLY A 172 -54.00 12.56 -15.77
N LEU A 173 -53.33 13.65 -16.17
CA LEU A 173 -53.97 14.84 -16.77
C LEU A 173 -54.68 14.50 -18.09
N LEU A 174 -54.05 13.73 -18.97
CA LEU A 174 -54.65 13.28 -20.23
C LEU A 174 -55.87 12.37 -19.99
N GLY A 175 -55.82 11.50 -18.98
CA GLY A 175 -56.93 10.64 -18.59
C GLY A 175 -58.15 11.43 -18.12
N ILE A 176 -57.96 12.46 -17.29
CA ILE A 176 -59.03 13.34 -16.82
C ILE A 176 -59.63 14.17 -17.96
N GLY A 177 -58.78 14.71 -18.84
CA GLY A 177 -59.23 15.52 -20.00
C GLY A 177 -60.15 14.75 -20.94
N ARG A 178 -59.81 13.50 -21.27
CA ARG A 178 -60.64 12.63 -22.13
C ARG A 178 -62.00 12.29 -21.52
N LYS A 179 -62.10 12.18 -20.20
CA LYS A 179 -63.37 11.88 -19.50
C LYS A 179 -64.34 13.06 -19.53
N LYS A 180 -63.83 14.30 -19.50
CA LYS A 180 -64.68 15.51 -19.60
C LYS A 180 -65.23 15.73 -21.00
N MET A 181 -64.48 15.44 -22.06
CA MET A 181 -64.94 15.60 -23.45
C MET A 181 -66.01 14.58 -23.87
N LYS A 182 -66.10 13.42 -23.21
CA LYS A 182 -67.18 12.44 -23.46
C LYS A 182 -68.49 12.74 -22.73
N LYS A 183 -68.52 13.78 -21.87
CA LYS A 183 -69.70 14.19 -21.10
C LYS A 183 -70.30 15.53 -21.59
N ALA A 184 -69.79 16.06 -22.71
CA ALA A 184 -70.32 17.25 -23.38
C ALA A 184 -71.04 16.85 -24.66
#